data_AF-D5WWG9-F1
#
_entry.id   AF-D5WWG9-F1
#
_cell.length_a   1.000
_cell.length_b   1.000
_cell.length_c   1.000
_cell.angle_alpha   90.00
_cell.angle_beta   90.00
_cell.angle_gamma   90.00
#
_symmetry.space_group_name_H-M   'P 1'
#
loop_
_entity.id
_entity.type
_entity.pdbx_description
1 polymer ?
#
loop_
_entity_poly.entity_id
_entity_poly.type
_entity_poly.pdbx_seq_one_letter_code
_entity_poly.pdbx_strand_id
1 'polypeptide(L)'
;MQVEHEIFAPILLPILHSLVGKVVRINKGPESIVGKLVAARSDYVVVEPVDKKTPKSGDKPPLVFYQIHHIKSIEEEKLPPDKRESHEKHPVKNGRRKKKSRKKTTGF
;
A
#
# COMPACT_ATOMS: atom_id res chain seq x y z
N MET A 1 34.60 -13.07 -22.23
CA MET A 1 33.77 -11.85 -22.14
C MET A 1 32.52 -12.22 -21.38
N GLN A 2 32.47 -11.91 -20.08
CA GLN A 2 31.25 -12.05 -19.28
C GLN A 2 30.36 -10.88 -19.66
N VAL A 3 29.23 -11.18 -20.30
CA VAL A 3 28.14 -10.23 -20.47
C VAL A 3 27.41 -10.17 -19.13
N GLU A 4 27.70 -9.14 -18.34
CA GLU A 4 26.84 -8.81 -17.21
C GLU A 4 25.49 -8.39 -17.81
N HIS A 5 24.47 -9.22 -17.60
CA HIS A 5 23.10 -8.84 -17.90
C HIS A 5 22.72 -7.75 -16.90
N GLU A 6 23.02 -6.49 -17.22
CA GLU A 6 22.29 -5.37 -16.63
C GLU A 6 20.81 -5.63 -16.89
N ILE A 7 20.10 -6.00 -15.83
CA ILE A 7 18.66 -6.17 -15.88
C ILE A 7 18.10 -4.79 -16.22
N PHE A 8 17.77 -4.58 -17.49
CA PHE A 8 17.21 -3.34 -17.96
C PHE A 8 15.85 -3.18 -17.26
N ALA A 9 15.69 -2.13 -16.46
CA ALA A 9 14.51 -1.90 -15.63
C ALA A 9 13.13 -1.83 -16.35
N PRO A 10 12.97 -1.50 -17.65
CA PRO A 10 11.63 -1.29 -18.21
C PRO A 10 10.78 -2.57 -18.29
N ILE A 11 11.38 -3.76 -18.29
CA ILE A 11 10.63 -5.03 -18.21
C ILE A 11 10.14 -5.34 -16.79
N LEU A 12 10.84 -4.82 -15.76
CA LEU A 12 10.49 -5.03 -14.36
C LEU A 12 9.44 -4.04 -13.85
N LEU A 13 9.34 -2.85 -14.47
CA LEU A 13 8.44 -1.80 -14.03
C LEU A 13 6.95 -2.24 -13.94
N PRO A 14 6.37 -2.97 -14.92
CA PRO A 14 4.99 -3.46 -14.82
C PRO A 14 4.79 -4.42 -13.64
N ILE A 15 5.78 -5.28 -13.37
CA ILE A 15 5.74 -6.23 -12.26
C ILE A 15 5.77 -5.46 -10.93
N LEU A 16 6.68 -4.49 -10.79
CA LEU A 16 6.76 -3.64 -9.59
C LEU A 16 5.50 -2.82 -9.39
N HIS A 17 4.87 -2.35 -10.46
CA HIS A 17 3.58 -1.65 -10.40
C HIS A 17 2.47 -2.56 -9.88
N SER A 18 2.46 -3.85 -10.25
CA SER A 18 1.47 -4.81 -9.73
C SER A 18 1.59 -5.07 -8.21
N LEU A 19 2.75 -4.74 -7.62
CA LEU A 19 3.01 -4.86 -6.19
C LEU A 19 2.65 -3.57 -5.42
N VAL A 20 2.40 -2.46 -6.10
CA VAL A 20 2.04 -1.19 -5.44
C VAL A 20 0.74 -1.37 -4.67
N GLY A 21 0.75 -0.94 -3.41
CA GLY A 21 -0.35 -1.09 -2.47
C GLY A 21 -0.30 -2.37 -1.64
N LYS A 22 0.53 -3.35 -2.02
CA LYS A 22 0.71 -4.61 -1.29
C LYS A 22 1.81 -4.51 -0.25
N VAL A 23 1.80 -5.41 0.72
CA VAL A 23 2.92 -5.58 1.64
C VAL A 23 3.95 -6.45 0.96
N VAL A 24 5.19 -5.97 0.95
CA VAL A 24 6.31 -6.62 0.31
C VAL A 24 7.47 -6.75 1.28
N ARG A 25 8.24 -7.81 1.10
CA ARG A 25 9.56 -7.96 1.70
C ARG A 25 10.60 -7.59 0.66
N ILE A 26 11.43 -6.60 0.96
CA ILE A 26 12.56 -6.20 0.12
C ILE A 26 13.84 -6.70 0.78
N ASN A 27 14.65 -7.42 0.02
CA ASN A 27 15.96 -7.92 0.45
C ASN A 27 17.08 -7.16 -0.29
N LYS A 28 18.02 -6.59 0.47
CA LYS A 28 19.20 -5.85 -0.03
C LYS A 28 20.51 -6.64 0.16
N GLY A 29 20.43 -7.90 0.57
CA GLY A 29 21.55 -8.72 1.02
C GLY A 29 21.60 -8.82 2.55
N PRO A 30 22.39 -7.98 3.25
CA PRO A 30 22.49 -8.01 4.70
C PRO A 30 21.27 -7.39 5.41
N GLU A 31 20.51 -6.56 4.69
CA GLU A 31 19.34 -5.85 5.21
C GLU A 31 18.09 -6.35 4.50
N SER A 32 17.02 -6.60 5.26
CA SER A 32 15.68 -6.82 4.72
C SER A 32 14.66 -5.95 5.45
N ILE A 33 13.66 -5.47 4.72
CA ILE A 33 12.57 -4.67 5.27
C ILE A 33 11.23 -5.23 4.82
N VAL A 34 10.23 -5.18 5.71
CA VAL A 34 8.84 -5.51 5.39
C VAL A 34 8.02 -4.22 5.46
N GLY A 35 7.25 -3.95 4.42
CA GLY A 35 6.52 -2.69 4.30
C GLY A 35 5.56 -2.67 3.13
N LYS A 36 4.64 -1.70 3.14
CA LYS A 36 3.74 -1.47 2.00
C LYS A 36 4.48 -0.77 0.88
N LEU A 37 4.44 -1.32 -0.33
CA LEU A 37 4.99 -0.66 -1.51
C LEU A 37 4.09 0.52 -1.90
N VAL A 38 4.59 1.74 -1.79
CA VAL A 38 3.83 2.98 -2.06
C VAL A 38 3.96 3.40 -3.51
N ALA A 39 5.15 3.26 -4.09
CA ALA A 39 5.41 3.64 -5.48
C ALA A 39 6.57 2.84 -6.07
N ALA A 40 6.57 2.68 -7.38
CA ALA A 40 7.65 2.09 -8.15
C ALA A 40 7.98 2.97 -9.36
N ARG A 41 9.26 3.31 -9.51
CA ARG A 41 9.85 4.02 -10.64
C ARG A 41 10.88 3.12 -11.34
N SER A 42 11.47 3.61 -12.42
CA SER A 42 12.44 2.86 -13.24
C SER A 42 13.74 2.55 -12.49
N ASP A 43 14.08 3.33 -11.48
CA ASP A 43 15.37 3.31 -10.78
C ASP A 43 15.20 3.09 -9.27
N TYR A 44 14.04 3.41 -8.69
CA TYR A 44 13.79 3.23 -7.27
C TYR A 44 12.36 2.81 -6.95
N VAL A 45 12.17 2.31 -5.72
CA VAL A 45 10.89 2.03 -5.10
C VAL A 45 10.74 2.77 -3.77
N VAL A 46 9.49 3.01 -3.37
CA VAL A 46 9.15 3.67 -2.10
C VAL A 46 8.36 2.70 -1.23
N VAL A 47 8.81 2.50 0.00
CA VAL A 47 8.18 1.60 0.97
C VAL A 47 7.81 2.34 2.24
N GLU A 48 6.62 2.07 2.73
CA GLU A 48 6.15 2.44 4.07
C GLU A 48 6.36 1.24 5.02
N PRO A 49 7.36 1.27 5.91
CA PRO A 49 7.70 0.11 6.75
C PRO A 49 6.60 -0.18 7.78
N VAL A 50 6.28 -1.46 7.99
CA VAL A 50 5.27 -1.87 9.00
C VAL A 50 5.79 -1.68 10.43
N ASP A 51 7.09 -1.94 10.64
CA ASP A 51 7.68 -1.99 11.99
C ASP A 51 8.13 -0.63 12.53
N LYS A 52 8.17 0.40 11.67
CA LYS A 52 8.56 1.74 12.12
C LYS A 52 7.34 2.42 12.70
N LYS A 53 7.33 2.57 14.04
CA LYS A 53 6.29 3.28 14.79
C LYS A 53 5.86 4.52 14.02
N THR A 54 4.57 4.57 13.69
CA THR A 54 3.96 5.78 13.14
C THR A 54 4.31 6.93 14.09
N PRO A 55 4.82 8.05 13.56
CA PRO A 55 5.17 9.19 14.38
C PRO A 55 3.91 9.70 15.10
N LYS A 56 4.13 10.45 16.19
CA LYS A 56 3.04 10.97 17.04
C LYS A 56 2.05 11.79 16.21
N SER A 57 0.80 11.80 16.67
CA SER A 57 -0.36 12.38 15.98
C SER A 57 -0.07 13.71 15.27
N GLY A 58 -0.13 13.69 13.94
CA GLY A 58 0.06 14.86 13.07
C GLY A 58 1.11 14.65 11.97
N ASP A 59 2.03 13.72 12.17
CA ASP A 59 3.13 13.47 11.25
C ASP A 59 2.81 12.37 10.20
N LYS A 60 3.43 12.48 9.03
CA LYS A 60 3.34 11.47 7.96
C LYS A 60 4.13 10.21 8.35
N PRO A 61 3.68 9.00 7.97
CA PRO A 61 4.45 7.80 8.19
C PRO A 61 5.82 7.90 7.49
N PRO A 62 6.87 7.29 8.07
CA PRO A 62 8.21 7.33 7.48
C PRO A 62 8.21 6.56 6.16
N LEU A 63 8.63 7.22 5.08
CA LEU A 63 8.84 6.60 3.78
C LEU A 63 10.33 6.28 3.59
N VAL A 64 10.61 5.12 3.03
CA VAL A 64 11.97 4.66 2.71
C VAL A 64 12.09 4.49 1.20
N PHE A 65 13.18 5.02 0.63
CA PHE A 65 13.48 4.95 -0.80
C PHE A 65 14.59 3.91 -1.02
N TYR A 66 14.37 2.98 -1.94
CA TYR A 66 15.36 1.97 -2.33
C TYR A 66 15.65 2.07 -3.82
N GLN A 67 16.93 2.25 -4.17
CA GLN A 67 17.41 2.07 -5.54
C GLN A 67 17.26 0.60 -5.93
N ILE A 68 16.66 0.33 -7.09
CA ILE A 68 16.38 -1.02 -7.61
C ILE A 68 17.68 -1.80 -7.75
N HIS A 69 18.77 -1.13 -8.13
CA HIS A 69 20.10 -1.75 -8.25
C HIS A 69 20.62 -2.38 -6.94
N HIS A 70 20.14 -1.93 -5.78
CA HIS A 70 20.53 -2.52 -4.50
C HIS A 70 19.60 -3.66 -4.06
N ILE A 71 18.46 -3.85 -4.71
CA ILE A 71 17.46 -4.86 -4.36
C ILE A 71 17.86 -6.20 -4.99
N LYS A 72 18.03 -7.22 -4.14
CA LYS A 72 18.28 -8.60 -4.56
C LYS A 72 17.00 -9.37 -4.82
N SER A 73 15.99 -9.17 -3.98
CA SER A 73 14.66 -9.75 -4.19
C SER A 73 13.56 -8.84 -3.65
N ILE A 74 12.40 -8.94 -4.29
CA ILE A 74 11.15 -8.35 -3.81
C ILE A 74 10.06 -9.42 -3.89
N GLU A 75 9.36 -9.61 -2.79
CA GLU A 75 8.40 -10.69 -2.61
C GLU A 75 7.12 -10.12 -2.00
N GLU A 76 5.95 -10.57 -2.46
CA GLU A 76 4.69 -10.23 -1.80
C GLU A 76 4.59 -11.00 -0.48
N GLU A 77 4.52 -10.26 0.63
CA GLU A 77 4.42 -10.84 1.97
C GLU A 77 2.93 -10.94 2.33
N LYS A 78 2.46 -12.17 2.56
CA LYS A 78 1.10 -12.41 3.04
C LYS A 78 1.06 -12.16 4.54
N LEU A 79 0.83 -10.91 4.94
CA LEU A 79 0.47 -10.66 6.33
C LEU A 79 -0.83 -11.43 6.65
N PRO A 80 -0.96 -12.00 7.85
CA PRO A 80 -2.24 -12.53 8.30
C PRO A 80 -3.31 -11.42 8.19
N PRO A 81 -4.57 -11.75 7.87
CA PRO A 81 -5.61 -10.76 7.63
C PRO A 81 -5.96 -10.04 8.93
N ASP A 82 -5.19 -9.03 9.30
CA ASP A 82 -5.54 -8.13 10.38
C ASP A 82 -6.38 -6.99 9.80
N LYS A 83 -7.69 -7.14 9.99
CA LYS A 83 -8.83 -6.26 9.67
C LYS A 83 -8.48 -4.81 9.34
N ARG A 84 -8.13 -4.51 8.08
CA ARG A 84 -8.27 -3.17 7.51
C ARG A 84 -8.82 -3.23 6.08
N GLU A 85 -10.08 -3.64 6.00
CA GLU A 85 -10.99 -3.18 4.94
C GLU A 85 -11.00 -1.64 4.95
N SER A 86 -10.46 -1.01 3.89
CA SER A 86 -10.90 0.30 3.39
C SER A 86 -10.08 0.74 2.19
N HIS A 87 -10.34 0.10 1.05
CA HIS A 87 -10.28 0.80 -0.24
C HIS A 87 -11.49 0.39 -1.08
N GLU A 88 -12.68 0.62 -0.52
CA GLU A 88 -13.87 0.85 -1.33
C GLU A 88 -13.82 2.30 -1.83
N LYS A 89 -13.48 2.47 -3.10
CA LYS A 89 -13.82 3.69 -3.84
C LYS A 89 -14.57 3.30 -5.11
N HIS A 90 -15.90 3.19 -4.99
CA HIS A 90 -16.81 3.48 -6.09
C HIS A 90 -18.04 4.25 -5.56
N PRO A 91 -18.68 5.08 -6.41
CA PRO A 91 -18.98 6.46 -6.04
C PRO A 91 -20.33 6.68 -5.35
N VAL A 92 -20.33 7.73 -4.52
CA VAL A 92 -21.47 8.46 -3.96
C VAL A 92 -22.52 8.74 -5.04
N LYS A 93 -23.76 8.30 -4.82
CA LYS A 93 -24.95 9.03 -5.24
C LYS A 93 -25.81 9.36 -4.02
N ASN A 94 -25.83 10.66 -3.72
CA ASN A 94 -26.64 11.31 -2.70
C ASN A 94 -28.15 11.13 -2.97
N GLY A 95 -28.93 10.91 -1.90
CA GLY A 95 -30.39 10.83 -1.97
C GLY A 95 -31.09 10.76 -0.60
N ARG A 96 -30.94 11.83 0.21
CA ARG A 96 -31.87 12.36 1.24
C ARG A 96 -32.65 11.40 2.18
N ARG A 97 -32.29 11.44 3.48
CA ARG A 97 -33.01 10.92 4.69
C ARG A 97 -34.52 11.29 4.69
N LYS A 98 -35.47 10.36 4.89
CA LYS A 98 -36.02 9.71 6.13
C LYS A 98 -36.63 10.64 7.22
N LYS A 99 -37.96 10.53 7.44
CA LYS A 99 -38.68 10.07 8.69
C LYS A 99 -40.13 10.61 8.73
N LYS A 100 -41.15 9.75 8.60
CA LYS A 100 -42.05 9.23 9.68
C LYS A 100 -42.46 10.26 10.75
N SER A 101 -43.75 10.60 10.77
CA SER A 101 -44.48 10.97 11.99
C SER A 101 -45.82 10.21 12.03
N ARG A 102 -45.90 9.23 12.93
CA ARG A 102 -47.16 8.62 13.37
C ARG A 102 -47.76 9.59 14.39
N LYS A 103 -48.95 10.14 14.11
CA LYS A 103 -49.77 10.78 15.15
C LYS A 103 -50.91 9.83 15.49
N LYS A 104 -50.82 9.22 16.68
CA LYS A 104 -51.93 8.57 17.36
C LYS A 104 -52.91 9.67 17.79
N THR A 105 -54.20 9.48 17.53
CA THR A 105 -55.29 10.24 18.16
C THR A 105 -56.08 9.31 19.05
N THR A 106 -56.27 9.76 20.29
CA THR A 106 -57.03 9.15 21.39
C THR A 106 -58.19 10.07 21.77
N GLY A 107 -59.37 9.51 22.03
CA GLY A 107 -60.51 10.12 22.76
C GLY A 107 -61.27 11.21 21.99
N PHE A 108 -62.59 11.32 22.01
CA PHE A 108 -63.63 10.87 22.94
C PHE A 108 -64.90 10.50 22.17
#